data_AF-A0A6G7PVZ4-F1
#
_entry.id   AF-A0A6G7PVZ4-F1
#
_cell.length_a   1.000
_cell.length_b   1.000
_cell.length_c   1.000
_cell.angle_alpha   90.00
_cell.angle_beta   90.00
_cell.angle_gamma   90.00
#
_symmetry.space_group_name_H-M   'P 1'
#
loop_
_entity.id
_entity.type
_entity.pdbx_description
1 polymer ?
#
loop_
_entity_poly.entity_id
_entity_poly.type
_entity_poly.pdbx_seq_one_letter_code
_entity_poly.pdbx_strand_id
1 'polypeptide(L)'
;MNQSGEKIRHFLEEISSLNWEPPSRAKSLQKLHRQVTELVLDHIRYYSRQYQRNHRLSCLLRGLIISIGASGVLFPYWSSLLPNKWQQPHLGYFLVGLAGVFYLLDEVFAVTKNYTRFILVKLQLEDLLSRTSLKWQKLFALLDPPNISDKEVSDIFFLEEDLLEKVYSQILSETGQWESLLKRQLATIKERIGTLT
;
A
#
# COMPACT_ATOMS: atom_id res chain seq x y z
N MET A 1 7.85 16.36 -0.13
CA MET A 1 6.56 15.70 0.14
C MET A 1 5.40 16.44 -0.55
N ASN A 2 5.56 16.86 -1.82
CA ASN A 2 4.64 17.74 -2.55
C ASN A 2 4.17 17.16 -3.91
N GLN A 3 4.50 15.90 -4.20
CA GLN A 3 4.33 15.30 -5.53
C GLN A 3 2.87 14.99 -5.90
N SER A 4 1.95 14.88 -4.94
CA SER A 4 0.55 14.56 -5.25
C SER A 4 -0.21 15.75 -5.84
N GLY A 5 0.03 16.96 -5.32
CA GLY A 5 -0.63 18.17 -5.84
C GLY A 5 -0.13 18.57 -7.23
N GLU A 6 1.17 18.39 -7.49
CA GLU A 6 1.77 18.67 -8.79
C GLU A 6 1.25 17.74 -9.88
N LYS A 7 1.05 16.45 -9.58
CA LYS A 7 0.47 15.47 -10.52
C LYS A 7 -0.98 15.76 -10.88
N ILE A 8 -1.79 16.12 -9.88
CA ILE A 8 -3.20 16.50 -10.13
C ILE A 8 -3.25 17.76 -10.99
N ARG A 9 -2.39 18.75 -10.74
CA ARG A 9 -2.31 19.95 -11.59
C ARG A 9 -1.94 19.61 -13.03
N HIS A 10 -0.89 18.82 -13.23
CA HIS A 10 -0.49 18.36 -14.57
C HIS A 10 -1.62 17.59 -15.27
N PHE A 11 -2.31 16.69 -14.55
CA PHE A 11 -3.47 15.98 -15.08
C PHE A 11 -4.61 16.93 -15.51
N LEU A 12 -4.94 17.93 -14.69
CA LEU A 12 -5.97 18.92 -15.01
C LEU A 12 -5.57 19.80 -16.21
N GLU A 13 -4.32 20.22 -16.28
CA GLU A 13 -3.76 20.96 -17.42
C GLU A 13 -3.88 20.13 -18.72
N GLU A 14 -3.47 18.86 -18.66
CA GLU A 14 -3.55 17.94 -19.79
C GLU A 14 -4.99 17.69 -20.26
N ILE A 15 -5.96 17.56 -19.34
CA ILE A 15 -7.38 17.42 -19.67
C ILE A 15 -7.95 18.72 -20.25
N SER A 16 -7.57 19.88 -19.71
CA SER A 16 -8.02 21.17 -20.23
C SER A 16 -7.52 21.45 -21.65
N SER A 17 -6.40 20.83 -22.04
CA SER A 17 -5.82 20.93 -23.39
C SER A 17 -6.51 20.06 -24.45
N LEU A 18 -7.54 19.27 -24.08
CA LEU A 18 -8.20 18.36 -25.01
C LEU A 18 -9.05 19.11 -26.04
N ASN A 19 -8.92 18.70 -27.30
CA ASN A 19 -9.70 19.27 -28.40
C ASN A 19 -10.93 18.40 -28.71
N TRP A 20 -12.12 18.96 -28.51
CA TRP A 20 -13.40 18.27 -28.73
C TRP A 20 -14.03 18.53 -30.10
N GLU A 21 -13.35 19.26 -30.98
CA GLU A 21 -13.79 19.46 -32.36
C GLU A 21 -13.62 18.17 -33.17
N PRO A 22 -14.61 17.77 -34.00
CA PRO A 22 -14.36 16.80 -35.06
C PRO A 22 -13.25 17.35 -35.99
N PRO A 23 -12.18 16.60 -36.33
CA PRO A 23 -11.97 15.14 -36.21
C PRO A 23 -11.10 14.69 -35.01
N SER A 24 -10.75 15.61 -34.11
CA SER A 24 -9.78 15.38 -33.02
C SER A 24 -10.34 14.61 -31.82
N ARG A 25 -11.67 14.44 -31.74
CA ARG A 25 -12.38 13.76 -30.64
C ARG A 25 -11.78 12.39 -30.28
N ALA A 26 -11.50 11.54 -31.28
CA ALA A 26 -10.93 10.21 -31.05
C ALA A 26 -9.56 10.28 -30.34
N LYS A 27 -8.70 11.21 -30.78
CA LYS A 27 -7.38 11.42 -30.17
C LYS A 27 -7.50 11.98 -28.76
N SER A 28 -8.45 12.88 -28.52
CA SER A 28 -8.71 13.43 -27.19
C SER A 28 -9.20 12.36 -26.21
N LEU A 29 -10.07 11.45 -26.64
CA LEU A 29 -10.52 10.31 -25.83
C LEU A 29 -9.38 9.33 -25.50
N GLN A 30 -8.51 9.03 -26.47
CA GLN A 30 -7.30 8.24 -26.21
C GLN A 30 -6.35 8.94 -25.22
N LYS A 31 -6.17 10.25 -25.38
CA LYS A 31 -5.34 11.05 -24.48
C LYS A 31 -5.92 11.06 -23.07
N LEU A 32 -7.23 11.23 -22.92
CA LEU A 32 -7.93 11.14 -21.62
C LEU A 32 -7.69 9.78 -20.96
N HIS A 33 -7.98 8.68 -21.65
CA HIS A 33 -7.79 7.33 -21.12
C HIS A 33 -6.34 7.08 -20.69
N ARG A 34 -5.37 7.54 -21.49
CA ARG A 34 -3.94 7.43 -21.15
C ARG A 34 -3.60 8.20 -19.88
N GLN A 35 -4.06 9.45 -19.74
CA GLN A 35 -3.78 10.27 -18.57
C GLN A 35 -4.40 9.68 -17.30
N VAL A 36 -5.63 9.18 -17.38
CA VAL A 36 -6.30 8.49 -16.26
C VAL A 36 -5.56 7.21 -15.89
N THR A 37 -5.21 6.39 -16.89
CA THR A 37 -4.44 5.15 -16.69
C THR A 37 -3.09 5.42 -16.03
N GLU A 38 -2.36 6.46 -16.48
CA GLU A 38 -1.07 6.83 -15.91
C GLU A 38 -1.20 7.26 -14.44
N LEU A 39 -2.23 8.02 -14.10
CA LEU A 39 -2.54 8.42 -12.73
C LEU A 39 -2.81 7.19 -11.84
N VAL A 40 -3.62 6.24 -12.32
CA VAL A 40 -3.92 5.00 -11.58
C VAL A 40 -2.68 4.11 -11.44
N LEU A 41 -1.89 3.96 -12.50
CA LEU A 41 -0.62 3.22 -12.47
C LEU A 41 0.36 3.81 -11.47
N ASP A 42 0.38 5.13 -11.31
CA ASP A 42 1.18 5.80 -10.29
C ASP A 42 0.78 5.41 -8.87
N HIS A 43 -0.52 5.30 -8.59
CA HIS A 43 -1.00 4.78 -7.32
C HIS A 43 -0.58 3.31 -7.15
N ILE A 44 -0.76 2.46 -8.15
CA ILE A 44 -0.31 1.06 -8.11
C ILE A 44 1.21 0.97 -7.83
N ARG A 45 2.02 1.81 -8.49
CA ARG A 45 3.47 1.89 -8.26
C ARG A 45 3.79 2.33 -6.82
N TYR A 46 3.07 3.30 -6.29
CA TYR A 46 3.22 3.72 -4.89
C TYR A 46 2.98 2.55 -3.93
N TYR A 47 1.86 1.85 -4.07
CA TYR A 47 1.51 0.69 -3.24
C TYR A 47 2.52 -0.45 -3.38
N SER A 48 3.01 -0.70 -4.59
CA SER A 48 4.07 -1.69 -4.86
C SER A 48 5.39 -1.35 -4.16
N ARG A 49 5.82 -0.08 -4.19
CA ARG A 49 7.04 0.37 -3.48
C ARG A 49 6.88 0.25 -1.96
N GLN A 50 5.72 0.64 -1.42
CA GLN A 50 5.46 0.52 0.02
C GLN A 50 5.45 -0.94 0.46
N TYR A 51 4.83 -1.83 -0.32
CA TYR A 51 4.88 -3.27 -0.10
C TYR A 51 6.34 -3.78 -0.02
N GLN A 52 7.18 -3.49 -1.01
CA GLN A 52 8.56 -3.96 -1.03
C GLN A 52 9.38 -3.45 0.15
N ARG A 53 9.21 -2.17 0.52
CA ARG A 53 9.90 -1.57 1.67
C ARG A 53 9.50 -2.24 2.97
N ASN A 54 8.20 -2.41 3.21
CA ASN A 54 7.70 -2.99 4.45
C ASN A 54 7.96 -4.49 4.55
N HIS A 55 7.97 -5.21 3.43
CA HIS A 55 8.35 -6.61 3.40
C HIS A 55 9.80 -6.81 3.88
N ARG A 56 10.75 -6.01 3.36
CA ARG A 56 12.15 -6.07 3.80
C ARG A 56 12.30 -5.75 5.29
N LEU A 57 11.62 -4.70 5.77
CA LEU A 57 11.64 -4.33 7.19
C LEU A 57 11.07 -5.43 8.09
N SER A 58 9.95 -6.04 7.69
CA SER A 58 9.34 -7.15 8.44
C SER A 58 10.27 -8.37 8.50
N CYS A 59 10.90 -8.75 7.38
CA CYS A 59 11.87 -9.84 7.35
C CYS A 59 13.09 -9.56 8.25
N LEU A 60 13.63 -8.34 8.21
CA LEU A 60 14.76 -7.95 9.07
C LEU A 60 14.38 -7.97 10.55
N LEU A 61 13.23 -7.40 10.92
CA LEU A 61 12.78 -7.34 12.30
C LEU A 61 12.51 -8.74 12.86
N ARG A 62 11.84 -9.61 12.10
CA ARG A 62 11.62 -11.01 12.49
C ARG A 62 12.93 -11.78 12.63
N GLY A 63 13.86 -11.58 11.70
CA GLY A 63 15.21 -12.16 11.79
C GLY A 63 15.93 -11.75 13.08
N LEU A 64 15.86 -10.46 13.45
CA LEU A 64 16.43 -9.96 14.70
C LEU A 64 15.73 -10.53 15.93
N ILE A 65 14.39 -10.54 15.97
CA ILE A 65 13.62 -11.10 17.10
C ILE A 65 13.98 -12.57 17.32
N ILE A 66 14.01 -13.37 16.25
CA ILE A 66 14.34 -14.80 16.35
C ILE A 66 15.78 -14.99 16.77
N SER A 67 16.72 -14.22 16.19
CA SER A 67 18.15 -14.34 16.52
C SER A 67 18.42 -13.96 17.98
N ILE A 68 17.90 -12.81 18.43
CA ILE A 68 18.06 -12.33 19.81
C ILE A 68 17.36 -13.26 20.80
N GLY A 69 16.14 -13.72 20.47
CA GLY A 69 15.38 -14.65 21.30
C GLY A 69 16.09 -15.99 21.44
N ALA A 70 16.56 -16.58 20.32
CA ALA A 70 17.31 -17.83 20.33
C ALA A 70 18.63 -17.69 21.09
N SER A 71 19.38 -16.61 20.85
CA SER A 71 20.59 -16.32 21.63
C SER A 71 20.28 -16.18 23.12
N GLY A 72 19.22 -15.48 23.51
CA GLY A 72 18.81 -15.33 24.91
C GLY A 72 18.46 -16.65 25.60
N VAL A 73 17.81 -17.57 24.87
CA VAL A 73 17.47 -18.92 25.38
C VAL A 73 18.71 -19.82 25.46
N LEU A 74 19.63 -19.74 24.49
CA LEU A 74 20.83 -20.58 24.43
C LEU A 74 21.98 -20.07 25.30
N PHE A 75 21.99 -18.78 25.63
CA PHE A 75 23.08 -18.13 26.37
C PHE A 75 23.33 -18.76 27.76
N PRO A 76 22.32 -19.07 28.59
CA PRO A 76 22.53 -19.72 29.88
C PRO A 76 23.26 -21.07 29.74
N TYR A 77 22.90 -21.87 28.74
CA TYR A 77 23.54 -23.16 28.45
C TYR A 77 25.01 -22.97 28.07
N TRP A 78 25.31 -22.02 27.19
CA TRP A 78 26.70 -21.75 26.77
C TRP A 78 27.56 -21.20 27.92
N SER A 79 26.97 -20.34 28.75
CA SER A 79 27.66 -19.73 29.89
C SER A 79 28.14 -20.76 30.91
N SER A 80 27.44 -21.90 31.02
CA SER A 80 27.80 -23.00 31.92
C SER A 80 29.07 -23.76 31.50
N LEU A 81 29.43 -23.70 30.21
CA LEU A 81 30.63 -24.34 29.64
C LEU A 81 31.87 -23.44 29.67
N LEU A 82 31.71 -22.15 29.99
CA LEU A 82 32.78 -21.15 29.96
C LEU A 82 33.42 -20.97 31.35
N PRO A 83 34.71 -20.56 31.41
CA PRO A 83 35.41 -20.29 32.67
C PRO A 83 34.70 -19.23 33.52
N ASN A 84 34.82 -19.34 34.85
CA ASN A 84 34.06 -18.65 35.90
C ASN A 84 33.82 -17.13 35.72
N LYS A 85 34.63 -16.43 34.93
CA LYS A 85 34.48 -14.99 34.67
C LYS A 85 33.34 -14.64 33.69
N TRP A 86 32.77 -15.60 32.97
CA TRP A 86 31.71 -15.40 31.97
C TRP A 86 30.35 -16.01 32.34
N GLN A 87 30.20 -16.51 33.58
CA GLN A 87 28.94 -17.06 34.08
C GLN A 87 27.98 -15.94 34.51
N GLN A 88 27.41 -15.25 33.51
CA GLN A 88 26.43 -14.19 33.71
C GLN A 88 25.08 -14.58 33.09
N PRO A 89 24.32 -15.50 33.72
CA PRO A 89 23.05 -15.99 33.17
C PRO A 89 21.98 -14.88 33.01
N HIS A 90 22.10 -13.78 33.75
CA HIS A 90 21.21 -12.62 33.65
C HIS A 90 21.21 -11.95 32.27
N LEU A 91 22.31 -12.05 31.51
CA LEU A 91 22.36 -11.54 30.14
C LEU A 91 21.41 -12.29 29.19
N GLY A 92 21.21 -13.60 29.41
CA GLY A 92 20.24 -14.39 28.64
C GLY A 92 18.81 -13.90 28.86
N TYR A 93 18.42 -13.67 30.11
CA TYR A 93 17.09 -13.12 30.45
C TYR A 93 16.89 -11.71 29.87
N PHE A 94 17.92 -10.86 29.88
CA PHE A 94 17.87 -9.54 29.24
C PHE A 94 17.61 -9.63 27.73
N LEU A 95 18.30 -10.55 27.03
CA LEU A 95 18.10 -10.77 25.59
C LEU A 95 16.69 -11.28 25.28
N VAL A 96 16.15 -12.20 26.09
CA VAL A 96 14.76 -12.67 25.92
C VAL A 96 13.77 -11.52 26.15
N GLY A 97 13.97 -10.72 27.19
CA GLY A 97 13.14 -9.53 27.45
C GLY A 97 13.19 -8.53 26.29
N LEU A 98 14.39 -8.28 25.75
CA LEU A 98 14.60 -7.40 24.60
C LEU A 98 13.90 -7.93 23.33
N ALA A 99 13.97 -9.24 23.07
CA ALA A 99 13.23 -9.87 21.97
C ALA A 99 11.71 -9.71 22.15
N GLY A 100 11.20 -9.82 23.38
CA GLY A 100 9.80 -9.55 23.71
C GLY A 100 9.39 -8.10 23.43
N VAL A 101 10.24 -7.12 23.76
CA VAL A 101 9.99 -5.70 23.43
C VAL A 101 9.93 -5.50 21.92
N PHE A 102 10.88 -6.06 21.15
CA PHE A 102 10.85 -5.97 19.69
C PHE A 102 9.62 -6.63 19.08
N TYR A 103 9.17 -7.76 19.63
CA TYR A 103 7.94 -8.42 19.20
C TYR A 103 6.71 -7.53 19.45
N LEU A 104 6.61 -6.91 20.63
CA LEU A 104 5.52 -5.98 20.93
C LEU A 104 5.56 -4.76 20.00
N LEU A 105 6.75 -4.24 19.68
CA LEU A 105 6.89 -3.15 18.71
C LEU A 105 6.44 -3.57 17.31
N ASP A 106 6.76 -4.79 16.84
CA ASP A 106 6.23 -5.32 15.57
C ASP A 106 4.70 -5.35 15.58
N GLU A 107 4.13 -5.78 16.71
CA GLU A 107 2.68 -5.87 16.90
C GLU A 107 2.04 -4.47 16.91
N VAL A 108 2.60 -3.48 17.61
CA VAL A 108 2.13 -2.08 17.67
C VAL A 108 2.17 -1.40 16.30
N PHE A 109 3.33 -1.46 15.65
CA PHE A 109 3.55 -0.76 14.40
C PHE A 109 2.94 -1.48 13.20
N ALA A 110 2.40 -2.68 13.45
CA ALA A 110 1.74 -3.52 12.46
C ALA A 110 2.62 -3.73 11.22
N VAL A 111 3.96 -3.67 11.35
CA VAL A 111 4.89 -3.68 10.20
C VAL A 111 4.61 -4.91 9.34
N THR A 112 4.35 -6.02 10.00
CA THR A 112 4.01 -7.27 9.35
C THR A 112 2.57 -7.38 8.84
N LYS A 113 1.61 -6.60 9.36
CA LYS A 113 0.24 -6.54 8.80
C LYS A 113 0.14 -5.53 7.64
N ASN A 114 1.02 -4.54 7.64
CA ASN A 114 1.05 -3.47 6.65
C ASN A 114 1.39 -3.99 5.26
N TYR A 115 2.31 -4.96 5.11
CA TYR A 115 2.64 -5.49 3.77
C TYR A 115 1.42 -6.17 3.12
N THR A 116 0.63 -6.95 3.88
CA THR A 116 -0.57 -7.64 3.39
C THR A 116 -1.66 -6.64 2.96
N ARG A 117 -1.76 -5.52 3.66
CA ARG A 117 -2.68 -4.44 3.31
C ARG A 117 -2.29 -3.78 1.98
N PHE A 118 -1.00 -3.44 1.82
CA PHE A 118 -0.51 -2.80 0.60
C PHE A 118 -0.63 -3.71 -0.63
N ILE A 119 -0.38 -5.03 -0.50
CA ILE A 119 -0.58 -5.98 -1.60
C ILE A 119 -2.07 -6.13 -1.96
N LEU A 120 -2.97 -6.14 -0.97
CA LEU A 120 -4.41 -6.25 -1.23
C LEU A 120 -4.92 -5.05 -2.03
N VAL A 121 -4.60 -3.83 -1.58
CA VAL A 121 -5.00 -2.61 -2.29
C VAL A 121 -4.37 -2.56 -3.68
N LYS A 122 -3.10 -2.94 -3.82
CA LYS A 122 -2.44 -3.04 -5.13
C LYS A 122 -3.23 -3.95 -6.08
N LEU A 123 -3.59 -5.17 -5.64
CA LEU A 123 -4.33 -6.13 -6.45
C LEU A 123 -5.73 -5.61 -6.83
N GLN A 124 -6.41 -4.93 -5.90
CA GLN A 124 -7.71 -4.31 -6.17
C GLN A 124 -7.61 -3.20 -7.22
N LEU A 125 -6.58 -2.36 -7.14
CA LEU A 125 -6.32 -1.33 -8.14
C LEU A 125 -5.95 -1.93 -9.51
N GLU A 126 -5.15 -3.01 -9.53
CA GLU A 126 -4.79 -3.74 -10.75
C GLU A 126 -6.02 -4.37 -11.42
N ASP A 127 -6.94 -4.98 -10.65
CA ASP A 127 -8.20 -5.52 -11.16
C ASP A 127 -9.12 -4.41 -11.71
N LEU A 128 -9.29 -3.30 -10.98
CA LEU A 128 -10.07 -2.15 -11.44
C LEU A 128 -9.55 -1.61 -12.77
N LEU A 129 -8.24 -1.33 -12.85
CA LEU A 129 -7.61 -0.82 -14.06
C LEU A 129 -7.79 -1.80 -15.23
N SER A 130 -7.52 -3.08 -15.01
CA SER A 130 -7.61 -4.11 -16.07
C SER A 130 -9.04 -4.22 -16.63
N ARG A 131 -10.06 -4.20 -15.75
CA ARG A 131 -11.46 -4.25 -16.15
C ARG A 131 -11.88 -3.00 -16.92
N THR A 132 -11.46 -1.82 -16.47
CA THR A 132 -11.76 -0.57 -17.16
C THR A 132 -11.07 -0.49 -18.51
N SER A 133 -9.80 -0.89 -18.61
CA SER A 133 -9.09 -0.95 -19.90
C SER A 133 -9.78 -1.89 -20.89
N LEU A 134 -10.28 -3.05 -20.46
CA LEU A 134 -11.05 -3.93 -21.35
C LEU A 134 -12.37 -3.31 -21.82
N LYS A 135 -13.10 -2.63 -20.92
CA LYS A 135 -14.32 -1.88 -21.28
C LYS A 135 -14.01 -0.74 -22.25
N TRP A 136 -12.93 -0.02 -22.01
CA TRP A 136 -12.46 1.06 -22.88
C TRP A 136 -12.14 0.54 -24.28
N GLN A 137 -11.38 -0.55 -24.40
CA GLN A 137 -11.07 -1.15 -25.71
C GLN A 137 -12.35 -1.54 -26.47
N LYS A 138 -13.34 -2.10 -25.76
CA LYS A 138 -14.63 -2.45 -26.34
C LYS A 138 -15.38 -1.22 -26.86
N LEU A 139 -15.46 -0.15 -26.07
CA LEU A 139 -16.13 1.09 -26.48
C LEU A 139 -15.37 1.77 -27.63
N PHE A 140 -14.05 1.85 -27.52
CA PHE A 140 -13.20 2.51 -28.49
C PHE A 140 -13.25 1.83 -29.87
N ALA A 141 -13.34 0.49 -29.90
CA ALA A 141 -13.47 -0.27 -31.15
C ALA A 141 -14.81 -0.06 -31.87
N LEU A 142 -15.83 0.47 -31.18
CA LEU A 142 -17.14 0.77 -31.76
C LEU A 142 -17.27 2.20 -32.27
N LEU A 143 -16.28 3.06 -32.00
CA LEU A 143 -16.30 4.44 -32.48
C LEU A 143 -16.09 4.49 -33.99
N ASP A 144 -16.80 5.40 -34.66
CA ASP A 144 -16.64 5.69 -36.09
C ASP A 144 -16.11 7.11 -36.33
N PRO A 145 -14.77 7.32 -36.37
CA PRO A 145 -14.20 8.63 -36.68
C PRO A 145 -14.47 9.01 -38.14
N PRO A 146 -15.00 10.23 -38.44
CA PRO A 146 -15.07 11.42 -37.59
C PRO A 146 -16.41 11.62 -36.84
N ASN A 147 -17.39 10.75 -37.05
CA ASN A 147 -18.78 10.87 -36.58
C ASN A 147 -18.99 10.37 -35.14
N ILE A 148 -18.10 10.78 -34.22
CA ILE A 148 -18.25 10.44 -32.81
C ILE A 148 -19.36 11.31 -32.21
N SER A 149 -20.44 10.68 -31.79
CA SER A 149 -21.59 11.31 -31.14
C SER A 149 -21.25 11.80 -29.73
N ASP A 150 -21.97 12.81 -29.26
CA ASP A 150 -21.78 13.33 -27.90
C ASP A 150 -22.14 12.28 -26.83
N LYS A 151 -23.02 11.33 -27.17
CA LYS A 151 -23.35 10.19 -26.31
C LYS A 151 -22.16 9.27 -26.11
N GLU A 152 -21.44 8.89 -27.18
CA GLU A 152 -20.25 8.04 -27.08
C GLU A 152 -19.13 8.72 -26.29
N VAL A 153 -18.97 10.04 -26.46
CA VAL A 153 -18.05 10.82 -25.63
C VAL A 153 -18.46 10.74 -24.16
N SER A 154 -19.74 10.98 -23.86
CA SER A 154 -20.27 10.92 -22.50
C SER A 154 -20.10 9.54 -21.85
N ASP A 155 -20.33 8.46 -22.60
CA ASP A 155 -20.19 7.09 -22.10
C ASP A 155 -18.74 6.77 -21.71
N ILE A 156 -17.76 7.26 -22.48
CA ILE A 156 -16.34 7.11 -22.15
C ILE A 156 -15.95 7.97 -20.94
N PHE A 157 -16.45 9.21 -20.85
CA PHE A 157 -16.22 10.05 -19.66
C PHE A 157 -16.74 9.39 -18.38
N PHE A 158 -17.95 8.84 -18.44
CA PHE A 158 -18.54 8.13 -17.30
C PHE A 158 -17.71 6.91 -16.89
N LEU A 159 -17.16 6.16 -17.86
CA LEU A 159 -16.27 5.03 -17.58
C LEU A 159 -14.98 5.47 -16.85
N GLU A 160 -14.36 6.57 -17.28
CA GLU A 160 -13.14 7.09 -16.66
C GLU A 160 -13.42 7.70 -15.27
N GLU A 161 -14.55 8.39 -15.10
CA GLU A 161 -14.99 8.94 -13.81
C GLU A 161 -15.27 7.83 -12.79
N ASP A 162 -16.01 6.78 -13.18
CA ASP A 162 -16.28 5.61 -12.34
C ASP A 162 -14.97 4.91 -11.90
N LEU A 163 -13.97 4.83 -12.79
CA LEU A 163 -12.66 4.31 -12.42
C LEU A 163 -11.99 5.17 -11.34
N LEU A 164 -11.93 6.49 -11.54
CA LEU A 164 -11.30 7.40 -10.59
C LEU A 164 -12.01 7.37 -9.24
N GLU A 165 -13.34 7.42 -9.22
CA GLU A 165 -14.14 7.32 -7.99
C GLU A 165 -13.80 6.04 -7.22
N LYS A 166 -13.80 4.89 -7.90
CA LYS A 166 -13.47 3.61 -7.28
C LYS A 166 -12.05 3.58 -6.74
N VAL A 167 -11.08 4.07 -7.51
CA VAL A 167 -9.67 4.16 -7.07
C VAL A 167 -9.54 5.01 -5.80
N TYR A 168 -10.12 6.21 -5.79
CA TYR A 168 -10.05 7.09 -4.62
C TYR A 168 -10.82 6.53 -3.42
N SER A 169 -11.98 5.92 -3.64
CA SER A 169 -12.74 5.25 -2.57
C SER A 169 -11.92 4.13 -1.91
N GLN A 170 -11.15 3.36 -2.70
CA GLN A 170 -10.30 2.29 -2.20
C GLN A 170 -9.13 2.84 -1.37
N ILE A 171 -8.52 3.94 -1.83
CA ILE A 171 -7.43 4.61 -1.11
C ILE A 171 -7.93 5.19 0.22
N LEU A 172 -9.08 5.86 0.22
CA LEU A 172 -9.69 6.44 1.43
C LEU A 172 -10.12 5.35 2.42
N SER A 173 -10.73 4.28 1.92
CA SER A 173 -11.12 3.12 2.74
C SER A 173 -9.90 2.49 3.43
N GLU A 174 -8.78 2.32 2.72
CA GLU A 174 -7.55 1.80 3.33
C GLU A 174 -7.02 2.72 4.44
N THR A 175 -7.04 4.03 4.21
CA THR A 175 -6.54 5.02 5.18
C THR A 175 -7.39 4.98 6.46
N GLY A 176 -8.72 4.93 6.32
CA GLY A 176 -9.64 4.80 7.45
C GLY A 176 -9.50 3.47 8.19
N GLN A 177 -9.34 2.37 7.46
CA GLN A 177 -9.08 1.05 8.07
C GLN A 177 -7.79 1.05 8.89
N TRP A 178 -6.74 1.72 8.43
CA TRP A 178 -5.47 1.82 9.16
C TRP A 178 -5.62 2.58 10.49
N GLU A 179 -6.31 3.72 10.49
CA GLU A 179 -6.57 4.47 11.71
C GLU A 179 -7.30 3.61 12.75
N SER A 180 -8.31 2.85 12.30
CA SER A 180 -9.08 1.96 13.17
C SER A 180 -8.24 0.82 13.75
N LEU A 181 -7.33 0.23 12.95
CA LEU A 181 -6.44 -0.84 13.37
C LEU A 181 -5.47 -0.35 14.46
N LEU A 182 -4.87 0.82 14.27
CA LEU A 182 -3.96 1.42 15.25
C LEU A 182 -4.66 1.66 16.59
N LYS A 183 -5.86 2.25 16.56
CA LYS A 183 -6.66 2.48 17.78
C LYS A 183 -6.94 1.17 18.52
N ARG A 184 -7.28 0.09 17.80
CA ARG A 184 -7.50 -1.24 18.41
C ARG A 184 -6.23 -1.83 19.02
N GLN A 185 -5.11 -1.78 18.32
CA GLN A 185 -3.86 -2.35 18.83
C GLN A 185 -3.34 -1.61 20.06
N LEU A 186 -3.46 -0.28 20.08
CA LEU A 186 -3.15 0.53 21.26
C LEU A 186 -4.06 0.15 22.46
N ALA A 187 -5.35 -0.08 22.22
CA ALA A 187 -6.27 -0.51 23.27
C ALA A 187 -5.90 -1.89 23.85
N THR A 188 -5.61 -2.88 23.00
CA THR A 188 -5.21 -4.23 23.42
C THR A 188 -3.93 -4.21 24.26
N ILE A 189 -2.96 -3.36 23.90
CA ILE A 189 -1.71 -3.25 24.65
C ILE A 189 -1.93 -2.60 25.99
N LYS A 190 -2.74 -1.54 26.05
CA LYS A 190 -3.11 -0.89 27.31
C LYS A 190 -3.79 -1.87 28.27
N GLU A 191 -4.67 -2.73 27.76
CA GLU A 191 -5.33 -3.79 28.53
C GLU A 191 -4.31 -4.81 29.06
N ARG A 192 -3.43 -5.34 28.19
CA ARG A 192 -2.40 -6.32 28.60
C ARG A 192 -1.41 -5.77 29.63
N ILE A 193 -1.06 -4.49 29.55
CA ILE A 193 -0.18 -3.84 30.54
C ILE A 193 -0.92 -3.62 31.86
N GLY A 194 -2.19 -3.19 31.81
CA GLY A 194 -2.99 -2.96 33.02
C GLY A 194 -3.33 -4.23 33.80
N THR A 195 -3.32 -5.40 33.16
CA THR A 195 -3.49 -6.70 33.84
C THR A 195 -2.22 -7.24 34.50
N LEU A 196 -1.06 -6.62 34.28
CA LEU A 196 0.24 -7.03 34.83
C LEU A 196 0.69 -6.19 36.04
N THR A 197 -0.12 -5.21 36.46
CA THR A 197 0.05 -4.35 37.65
C THR A 197 -1.02 -4.64 38.67
#